data_AF-A0A352WM73-F1
#
_entry.id   AF-A0A352WM73-F1
#
_cell.length_a   1.000
_cell.length_b   1.000
_cell.length_c   1.000
_cell.angle_alpha   90.00
_cell.angle_beta   90.00
_cell.angle_gamma   90.00
#
_symmetry.space_group_name_H-M   'P 1'
#
loop_
_entity.id
_entity.type
_entity.pdbx_description
1 polymer ?
#
loop_
_entity_poly.entity_id
_entity_poly.type
_entity_poly.pdbx_seq_one_letter_code
_entity_poly.pdbx_strand_id
1 'polypeptide(L)'
;MSTSTIAHYIKGAWHSPSASNATPLLHAINGQVVAHVGNEALDFESILAYGRTVGNTNLRRLTFQQRGLMLKRLALHLLKHKEAFYEASWATGATRSDAWIDIEGGIGN
;
A
#
# COMPACT_ATOMS: atom_id res chain seq x y z
N MET A 1 4.41 0.46 -21.54
CA MET A 1 4.91 0.70 -20.17
C MET A 1 5.55 -0.59 -19.68
N SER A 2 6.68 -0.50 -18.97
CA SER A 2 7.33 -1.69 -18.39
C SER A 2 6.46 -2.22 -17.24
N THR A 3 5.98 -3.46 -17.34
CA THR A 3 5.09 -4.10 -16.36
C THR A 3 5.93 -4.66 -15.21
N SER A 4 6.31 -3.80 -14.26
CA SER A 4 7.11 -4.18 -13.11
C SER A 4 6.37 -5.11 -12.15
N THR A 5 7.12 -5.92 -11.42
CA THR A 5 6.58 -6.71 -10.30
C THR A 5 6.60 -5.85 -9.04
N ILE A 6 5.46 -5.75 -8.35
CA ILE A 6 5.30 -4.92 -7.15
C ILE A 6 6.17 -5.48 -6.04
N ALA A 7 6.99 -4.62 -5.43
CA ALA A 7 7.85 -5.00 -4.31
C ALA A 7 7.08 -5.10 -3.00
N HIS A 8 7.49 -6.01 -2.12
CA HIS A 8 7.00 -6.11 -0.75
C HIS A 8 7.81 -5.18 0.16
N TYR A 9 7.15 -4.40 1.02
CA TYR A 9 7.83 -3.65 2.08
C TYR A 9 7.74 -4.42 3.40
N ILE A 10 8.81 -5.17 3.74
CA ILE A 10 8.84 -6.05 4.91
C ILE A 10 10.07 -5.72 5.77
N LYS A 11 9.89 -5.78 7.10
CA LYS A 11 10.97 -5.55 8.08
C LYS A 11 11.78 -4.25 7.85
N GLY A 12 11.15 -3.22 7.31
CA GLY A 12 11.78 -1.91 7.05
C GLY A 12 12.57 -1.80 5.74
N ALA A 13 12.44 -2.76 4.82
CA ALA A 13 13.12 -2.75 3.53
C ALA A 13 12.19 -3.18 2.39
N TRP A 14 12.54 -2.78 1.16
CA TRP A 14 11.89 -3.25 -0.06
C TRP A 14 12.50 -4.59 -0.50
N HIS A 15 11.64 -5.54 -0.81
CA HIS A 15 11.99 -6.86 -1.31
C HIS A 15 11.30 -7.06 -2.66
N SER A 16 12.08 -7.22 -3.71
CA SER A 16 11.56 -7.49 -5.05
C SER A 16 11.27 -8.98 -5.23
N PRO A 17 10.04 -9.36 -5.61
CA PRO A 17 9.70 -10.74 -5.92
C PRO A 17 10.50 -11.30 -7.09
N SER A 18 10.57 -12.63 -7.16
CA SER A 18 10.99 -13.29 -8.39
C SER A 18 9.95 -13.11 -9.48
N ALA A 19 10.39 -12.70 -10.68
CA ALA A 19 9.52 -12.59 -11.84
C ALA A 19 8.95 -13.96 -12.29
N SER A 20 9.56 -15.08 -11.89
CA SER A 20 9.19 -16.43 -12.35
C SER A 20 7.83 -16.92 -11.83
N ASN A 21 7.35 -16.40 -10.69
CA ASN A 21 6.11 -16.83 -10.03
C ASN A 21 5.09 -15.68 -9.88
N ALA A 22 5.20 -14.66 -10.72
CA ALA A 22 4.38 -13.46 -10.58
C ALA A 22 3.02 -13.61 -11.29
N THR A 23 1.94 -13.16 -10.63
CA THR A 23 0.60 -13.12 -11.21
C THR A 23 0.34 -11.75 -11.83
N PRO A 24 -0.19 -11.68 -13.07
CA PRO A 24 -0.53 -10.40 -13.67
C PRO A 24 -1.73 -9.75 -12.98
N LEU A 25 -1.63 -8.45 -12.71
CA LEU A 25 -2.75 -7.60 -12.34
C LEU A 25 -3.28 -6.93 -13.60
N LEU A 26 -4.55 -7.23 -13.92
CA LEU A 26 -5.19 -6.77 -15.14
C LEU A 26 -6.00 -5.50 -14.88
N HIS A 27 -5.94 -4.57 -15.82
CA HIS A 27 -6.80 -3.40 -15.86
C HIS A 27 -8.24 -3.85 -16.17
N ALA A 28 -9.19 -3.53 -15.30
CA ALA A 28 -10.56 -4.05 -15.39
C ALA A 28 -11.33 -3.60 -16.65
N ILE A 29 -11.05 -2.38 -17.15
CA ILE A 29 -11.73 -1.81 -18.32
C ILE A 29 -11.22 -2.39 -19.65
N ASN A 30 -9.90 -2.56 -19.81
CA ASN A 30 -9.30 -2.87 -21.13
C ASN A 30 -8.47 -4.17 -21.17
N GLY A 31 -8.35 -4.87 -20.04
CA GLY A 31 -7.65 -6.15 -19.92
C GLY A 31 -6.12 -6.07 -20.00
N GLN A 32 -5.52 -4.87 -20.11
CA GLN A 32 -4.07 -4.72 -20.18
C GLN A 32 -3.41 -5.02 -18.83
N VAL A 33 -2.20 -5.56 -18.86
CA VAL A 33 -1.42 -5.80 -17.64
C VAL A 33 -0.93 -4.47 -17.08
N VAL A 34 -1.27 -4.17 -15.82
CA VAL A 34 -0.86 -2.96 -15.09
C VAL A 34 0.46 -3.21 -14.36
N ALA A 35 0.57 -4.36 -13.71
CA ALA A 35 1.72 -4.79 -12.94
C ALA A 35 1.69 -6.31 -12.75
N HIS A 36 2.70 -6.86 -12.10
CA HIS A 36 2.68 -8.22 -11.60
C HIS A 36 2.80 -8.23 -10.07
N VAL A 37 2.26 -9.25 -9.40
CA VAL A 37 2.42 -9.47 -7.96
C VAL A 37 3.14 -10.79 -7.71
N GLY A 38 4.13 -10.78 -6.82
CA GLY A 38 4.83 -11.98 -6.39
C GLY A 38 3.94 -12.91 -5.57
N ASN A 39 4.12 -14.22 -5.76
CA ASN A 39 3.48 -15.28 -4.97
C ASN A 39 4.50 -16.14 -4.21
N GLU A 40 5.71 -15.62 -3.97
CA GLU A 40 6.69 -16.32 -3.16
C GLU A 40 6.20 -16.55 -1.73
N ALA A 41 6.68 -17.63 -1.11
CA ALA A 41 6.48 -17.85 0.30
C ALA A 41 7.26 -16.78 1.09
N LEU A 42 6.54 -16.02 1.92
CA LEU A 42 7.13 -15.08 2.86
C LEU A 42 7.24 -15.73 4.24
N ASP A 43 8.33 -15.45 4.94
CA ASP A 43 8.48 -15.80 6.36
C ASP A 43 7.62 -14.87 7.23
N PHE A 44 6.34 -15.22 7.33
CA PHE A 44 5.36 -14.46 8.10
C PHE A 44 5.67 -14.46 9.60
N GLU A 45 6.34 -15.48 10.13
CA GLU A 45 6.75 -15.51 11.53
C GLU A 45 7.72 -14.38 11.83
N SER A 46 8.79 -14.22 11.04
CA SER A 46 9.74 -13.11 11.26
C SER A 46 9.15 -11.75 10.95
N ILE A 47 8.25 -11.63 9.97
CA ILE A 47 7.53 -10.39 9.66
C ILE A 47 6.67 -9.94 10.86
N LEU A 48 5.89 -10.87 11.43
CA LEU A 48 5.06 -10.59 12.60
C LEU A 48 5.92 -10.30 13.84
N ALA A 49 7.03 -11.02 14.02
CA ALA A 49 7.98 -10.77 15.10
C ALA A 49 8.52 -9.34 15.02
N TYR A 50 8.93 -8.87 13.83
CA TYR A 50 9.38 -7.48 13.63
C TYR A 50 8.31 -6.46 13.99
N GLY A 51 7.06 -6.67 13.56
CA GLY A 51 5.94 -5.80 13.93
C GLY A 51 5.73 -5.72 15.45
N ARG A 52 5.87 -6.85 16.15
CA ARG A 52 5.69 -6.96 17.61
C ARG A 52 6.86 -6.43 18.43
N THR A 53 8.09 -6.54 17.96
CA THR A 53 9.28 -6.15 18.74
C THR A 53 9.78 -4.75 18.39
N VAL A 54 9.68 -4.33 17.12
CA VAL A 54 10.15 -3.01 16.65
C VAL A 54 8.98 -2.04 16.56
N GLY A 55 7.96 -2.38 15.76
CA GLY A 55 6.80 -1.51 15.52
C GLY A 55 6.03 -1.17 16.80
N ASN A 56 5.64 -2.19 17.55
CA ASN A 56 4.91 -2.05 18.80
C ASN A 56 5.71 -1.24 19.85
N THR A 57 6.99 -1.57 20.05
CA THR A 57 7.86 -0.89 21.01
C THR A 57 7.94 0.61 20.70
N ASN A 58 8.13 0.97 19.44
CA ASN A 58 8.21 2.37 19.03
C ASN A 58 6.87 3.11 19.19
N LEU A 59 5.75 2.49 18.80
CA LEU A 59 4.43 3.13 18.88
C LEU A 59 3.89 3.25 20.31
N ARG A 60 4.21 2.30 21.21
CA ARG A 60 3.77 2.33 22.61
C ARG A 60 4.52 3.33 23.48
N ARG A 61 5.72 3.76 23.07
CA ARG A 61 6.44 4.86 23.72
C ARG A 61 5.77 6.21 23.53
N LEU A 62 4.85 6.31 22.59
CA LEU A 62 4.11 7.54 22.28
C LEU A 62 2.81 7.62 23.09
N THR A 63 2.38 8.84 23.41
CA THR A 63 1.04 9.10 23.95
C THR A 63 -0.04 8.96 22.86
N PHE A 64 -1.30 8.89 23.27
CA PHE A 64 -2.42 8.93 22.32
C PHE A 64 -2.41 10.20 21.47
N GLN A 65 -2.18 11.37 22.06
CA GLN A 65 -2.07 12.64 21.31
C GLN A 65 -0.93 12.60 20.28
N GLN A 66 0.24 12.07 20.63
CA GLN A 66 1.36 11.97 19.70
C GLN A 66 1.03 11.06 18.50
N ARG A 67 0.40 9.91 18.75
CA ARG A 67 -0.06 9.03 17.66
C ARG A 67 -1.16 9.68 16.82
N GLY A 68 -2.11 10.39 17.44
CA GLY A 68 -3.13 11.15 16.72
C GLY A 68 -2.53 12.21 15.79
N LEU A 69 -1.49 12.93 16.26
CA LEU A 69 -0.78 13.89 15.42
C LEU A 69 0.02 13.23 14.29
N MET A 70 0.59 12.05 14.51
CA MET A 70 1.22 11.27 13.44
C MET A 70 0.21 10.84 12.37
N LEU A 71 -0.96 10.35 12.78
CA LEU A 71 -2.05 10.00 11.85
C LEU A 71 -2.50 11.23 11.06
N LYS A 72 -2.70 12.38 11.71
CA LYS A 72 -3.04 13.63 11.01
C LYS A 72 -1.99 14.04 9.98
N ARG A 73 -0.70 13.93 10.33
CA ARG A 73 0.40 14.22 9.38
C ARG A 73 0.39 13.27 8.19
N LEU A 74 0.13 11.99 8.43
CA LEU A 74 -0.02 11.00 7.36
C LEU A 74 -1.22 11.33 6.46
N ALA A 75 -2.38 11.65 7.03
CA ALA A 75 -3.57 12.02 6.26
C ALA A 75 -3.30 13.24 5.36
N LEU A 76 -2.71 14.31 5.91
CA LEU A 76 -2.33 15.50 5.13
C LEU A 76 -1.28 15.20 4.04
N HIS A 77 -0.38 14.24 4.28
CA HIS A 77 0.57 13.80 3.28
C HIS A 77 -0.14 13.03 2.15
N LEU A 78 -0.99 12.07 2.47
CA LEU A 78 -1.75 11.29 1.49
C LEU A 78 -2.69 12.16 0.65
N LEU A 79 -3.37 13.13 1.28
CA LEU A 79 -4.28 14.04 0.59
C LEU A 79 -3.58 14.86 -0.50
N LYS A 80 -2.33 15.28 -0.25
CA LYS A 80 -1.51 15.99 -1.25
C LYS A 80 -1.17 15.15 -2.48
N HIS A 81 -1.20 13.82 -2.35
CA HIS A 81 -0.84 12.87 -3.41
C HIS A 81 -2.06 12.16 -4.01
N LYS A 82 -3.28 12.58 -3.65
CA LYS A 82 -4.52 11.85 -3.98
C LYS A 82 -4.74 11.61 -5.46
N GLU A 83 -4.28 12.51 -6.34
CA GLU A 83 -4.42 12.33 -7.79
C GLU A 83 -3.66 11.11 -8.31
N ALA A 84 -2.52 10.76 -7.72
CA ALA A 84 -1.81 9.51 -8.07
C ALA A 84 -2.61 8.27 -7.66
N PHE A 85 -3.36 8.36 -6.54
CA PHE A 85 -4.26 7.27 -6.13
C PHE A 85 -5.48 7.17 -7.05
N TYR A 86 -6.04 8.29 -7.51
CA TYR A 86 -7.12 8.28 -8.50
C TYR A 86 -6.66 7.69 -9.84
N GLU A 87 -5.47 8.04 -10.31
CA GLU A 87 -4.87 7.48 -11.53
C GLU A 87 -4.69 5.95 -11.41
N ALA A 88 -4.19 5.47 -10.28
CA ALA A 88 -4.06 4.04 -10.02
C ALA A 88 -5.43 3.35 -9.89
N SER A 89 -6.38 3.97 -9.20
CA SER A 89 -7.73 3.44 -8.96
C SER A 89 -8.52 3.27 -10.26
N TRP A 90 -8.27 4.10 -11.27
CA TRP A 90 -8.90 3.96 -12.59
C TRP A 90 -8.70 2.55 -13.19
N ALA A 91 -7.54 1.93 -12.96
CA ALA A 91 -7.27 0.58 -13.45
C ALA A 91 -8.21 -0.49 -12.86
N THR A 92 -8.84 -0.20 -11.72
CA THR A 92 -9.84 -1.07 -11.07
C THR A 92 -11.23 -0.97 -11.71
N GLY A 93 -11.44 -0.02 -12.64
CA GLY A 93 -12.74 0.24 -13.26
C GLY A 93 -13.63 1.21 -12.49
N ALA A 94 -13.15 1.74 -11.36
CA ALA A 94 -13.87 2.73 -10.56
C ALA A 94 -14.01 4.07 -11.31
N THR A 95 -15.19 4.69 -11.24
CA THR A 95 -15.31 6.10 -11.59
C THR A 95 -14.63 6.96 -10.52
N ARG A 96 -14.39 8.24 -10.81
CA ARG A 96 -13.81 9.16 -9.82
C ARG A 96 -14.67 9.25 -8.56
N SER A 97 -16.01 9.23 -8.70
CA SER A 97 -16.93 9.28 -7.57
C SER A 97 -16.85 8.02 -6.71
N ASP A 98 -16.68 6.85 -7.33
CA ASP A 98 -16.49 5.59 -6.59
C ASP A 98 -15.14 5.60 -5.85
N ALA A 99 -14.08 5.99 -6.56
CA ALA A 99 -12.72 6.08 -6.01
C ALA A 99 -12.60 7.11 -4.88
N TRP A 100 -13.43 8.16 -4.89
CA TRP A 100 -13.46 9.18 -3.84
C TRP A 100 -13.81 8.57 -2.48
N ILE A 101 -14.70 7.57 -2.45
CA ILE A 101 -15.10 6.89 -1.21
C ILE A 101 -13.93 6.11 -0.61
N ASP A 102 -13.16 5.38 -1.44
CA ASP A 102 -12.00 4.60 -0.98
C ASP A 102 -10.81 5.51 -0.60
N ILE A 103 -10.50 6.50 -1.45
CA ILE A 103 -9.32 7.36 -1.27
C ILE A 103 -9.57 8.40 -0.19
N GLU A 104 -10.54 9.30 -0.37
CA GLU A 104 -10.76 10.39 0.58
C GLU A 104 -11.47 9.88 1.84
N GLY A 105 -12.41 8.93 1.69
CA GLY A 105 -13.02 8.26 2.85
C GLY A 105 -12.02 7.45 3.67
N GLY A 106 -11.02 6.81 3.04
CA GLY A 106 -9.96 6.08 3.73
C GLY A 106 -8.87 6.96 4.36
N ILE A 107 -8.51 8.08 3.73
CA ILE A 107 -7.56 9.06 4.29
C ILE A 107 -8.11 9.68 5.58
N GLY A 108 -9.44 9.87 5.65
CA GLY A 108 -10.11 10.51 6.77
C GLY A 108 -9.95 12.03 6.77
N ASN A 109 -10.89 12.73 7.41
CA ASN A 109 -10.89 14.20 7.53
C ASN A 109 -9.75 14.75 8.40
#